data_AF-A0AAU4VHA6-F1
#
_entry.id   AF-A0AAU4VHA6-F1
#
_cell.length_a   1.000
_cell.length_b   1.000
_cell.length_c   1.000
_cell.angle_alpha   90.00
_cell.angle_beta   90.00
_cell.angle_gamma   90.00
#
_symmetry.space_group_name_H-M   'P 1'
#
loop_
_entity.id
_entity.type
_entity.pdbx_description
1 polymer ?
#
loop_
_entity_poly.entity_id
_entity_poly.type
_entity_poly.pdbx_seq_one_letter_code
_entity_poly.pdbx_strand_id
1 'polypeptide(L)'
;MTYNLLAVAAVSPETTAVALAGCFGIAAGDVEVADPDSDPDLRNWDAPASCDYRAVHGDVARSLDICLRGEMADQPLESELAAGFTKGAGTAVLFPAASLPRKQSRVPTGS
;
A
#
# COMPACT_ATOMS: atom_id res chain seq x y z
N MET A 1 -2.35 1.98 -10.79
CA MET A 1 -2.33 2.95 -9.67
C MET A 1 -1.42 2.40 -8.58
N THR A 2 -0.89 3.27 -7.71
CA THR A 2 -0.01 2.88 -6.60
C THR A 2 -0.59 3.41 -5.30
N TYR A 3 -0.55 2.59 -4.25
CA TYR A 3 -0.97 2.95 -2.90
C TYR A 3 0.23 2.80 -1.96
N ASN A 4 0.29 3.64 -0.93
CA ASN A 4 1.28 3.53 0.13
C ASN A 4 0.57 3.42 1.48
N LEU A 5 0.84 2.36 2.23
CA LEU A 5 0.31 2.16 3.58
C LEU A 5 1.47 1.97 4.57
N LEU A 6 1.30 2.50 5.78
CA LEU A 6 2.19 2.22 6.91
C LEU A 6 1.45 1.41 7.97
N ALA A 7 1.89 0.20 8.27
CA ALA A 7 1.25 -0.64 9.30
C ALA A 7 1.91 -0.44 10.66
N VAL A 8 1.08 -0.28 11.70
CA VAL A 8 1.53 -0.09 13.09
C VAL A 8 2.20 -1.35 13.63
N ALA A 9 1.62 -2.52 13.38
CA ALA A 9 2.19 -3.81 13.77
C ALA A 9 2.87 -4.52 12.59
N ALA A 10 3.79 -5.44 12.90
CA ALA A 10 4.35 -6.31 11.89
C ALA A 10 3.25 -7.23 11.32
N VAL A 11 3.12 -7.23 10.00
CA VAL A 11 2.22 -8.11 9.26
C VAL A 11 3.06 -9.07 8.40
N SER A 12 2.66 -10.34 8.33
CA SER A 12 3.37 -11.35 7.53
C SER A 12 3.04 -11.19 6.04
N PRO A 13 3.90 -11.66 5.13
CA PRO A 13 3.62 -11.61 3.68
C PRO A 13 2.31 -12.31 3.30
N GLU A 14 2.03 -13.46 3.90
CA GLU A 14 0.82 -14.24 3.64
C GLU A 14 -0.44 -13.49 4.10
N THR A 15 -0.36 -12.85 5.27
CA THR A 15 -1.46 -12.03 5.80
C THR A 15 -1.70 -10.81 4.93
N THR A 16 -0.63 -10.15 4.47
CA THR A 16 -0.67 -9.04 3.51
C THR A 16 -1.34 -9.46 2.21
N ALA A 17 -0.95 -10.61 1.65
CA ALA A 17 -1.53 -11.13 0.40
C ALA A 17 -3.03 -11.38 0.53
N VAL A 18 -3.45 -12.05 1.61
CA VAL A 18 -4.88 -12.33 1.89
C VAL A 18 -5.67 -11.03 2.08
N ALA A 19 -5.14 -10.07 2.83
CA ALA A 19 -5.81 -8.80 3.08
C ALA A 19 -6.00 -7.99 1.79
N LEU A 20 -4.96 -7.90 0.95
CA LEU A 20 -5.03 -7.19 -0.34
C LEU A 20 -5.95 -7.89 -1.33
N ALA A 21 -5.88 -9.22 -1.42
CA ALA A 21 -6.77 -10.01 -2.26
C ALA A 21 -8.25 -9.76 -1.92
N GLY A 22 -8.57 -9.69 -0.63
CA GLY A 22 -9.91 -9.33 -0.17
C GLY A 22 -10.34 -7.91 -0.53
N CYS A 23 -9.42 -6.95 -0.56
CA CYS A 23 -9.71 -5.56 -0.96
C CYS A 23 -9.96 -5.45 -2.47
N PHE A 24 -9.26 -6.24 -3.28
CA PHE A 24 -9.29 -6.18 -4.74
C PHE A 24 -10.25 -7.19 -5.37
N GLY A 25 -10.80 -8.12 -4.59
CA GLY A 25 -11.71 -9.15 -5.09
C GLY A 25 -11.02 -10.20 -5.97
N ILE A 26 -9.73 -10.47 -5.73
CA ILE A 26 -8.92 -11.44 -6.48
C ILE A 26 -8.49 -12.61 -5.58
N ALA A 27 -7.83 -13.64 -6.14
CA ALA A 27 -7.29 -14.73 -5.32
C ALA A 27 -6.01 -14.29 -4.59
N ALA A 28 -5.75 -14.83 -3.40
CA ALA A 28 -4.52 -14.52 -2.65
C ALA A 28 -3.24 -14.91 -3.40
N GLY A 29 -3.31 -15.97 -4.22
CA GLY A 29 -2.20 -16.37 -5.10
C GLY A 29 -1.94 -15.42 -6.28
N ASP A 30 -2.87 -14.51 -6.56
CA ASP A 30 -2.74 -13.48 -7.59
C ASP A 30 -2.15 -12.16 -7.01
N VAL A 31 -1.72 -12.19 -5.74
CA VAL A 31 -1.03 -11.07 -5.08
C VAL A 31 0.42 -11.45 -4.84
N GLU A 32 1.34 -10.79 -5.52
CA GLU A 32 2.77 -10.90 -5.27
C GLU A 32 3.15 -10.06 -4.06
N VAL A 33 3.68 -10.67 -2.99
CA VAL A 33 4.17 -9.94 -1.81
C VAL A 33 5.62 -10.30 -1.56
N ALA A 34 6.51 -9.32 -1.70
CA ALA A 34 7.95 -9.56 -1.66
C ALA A 34 8.69 -8.49 -0.86
N ASP A 35 9.80 -8.90 -0.25
CA ASP A 35 10.81 -7.94 0.21
C ASP A 35 11.44 -7.33 -1.05
N PRO A 36 11.56 -5.99 -1.15
CA PRO A 36 12.15 -5.34 -2.33
C PRO A 36 13.59 -5.80 -2.63
N ASP A 37 14.31 -6.32 -1.65
CA ASP A 37 15.68 -6.82 -1.78
C ASP A 37 15.75 -8.35 -2.05
N SER A 38 14.60 -9.00 -2.25
CA SER A 38 14.51 -10.42 -2.62
C SER A 38 14.94 -10.69 -4.07
N ASP A 39 15.26 -11.95 -4.39
CA ASP A 39 15.67 -12.38 -5.73
C ASP A 39 14.57 -12.07 -6.77
N PRO A 40 14.84 -11.21 -7.77
CA PRO A 40 13.88 -10.86 -8.80
C PRO A 40 13.34 -12.06 -9.59
N ASP A 41 14.12 -13.14 -9.73
CA ASP A 41 13.73 -14.31 -10.52
C ASP A 41 12.69 -15.19 -9.80
N LEU A 42 12.51 -15.01 -8.49
CA LEU A 42 11.51 -15.72 -7.69
C LEU A 42 10.15 -15.00 -7.63
N ARG A 43 10.08 -13.77 -8.16
CA ARG A 43 8.88 -12.92 -8.06
C ARG A 43 7.88 -13.24 -9.16
N ASN A 44 6.60 -13.27 -8.80
CA ASN A 44 5.52 -13.34 -9.77
C ASN A 44 5.26 -11.95 -10.39
N TRP A 45 6.02 -11.59 -11.41
CA TRP A 45 5.87 -10.31 -12.11
C TRP A 45 4.52 -10.17 -12.85
N ASP A 46 3.88 -11.28 -13.18
CA ASP A 46 2.60 -11.30 -13.89
C ASP A 46 1.38 -11.15 -12.97
N ALA A 47 1.61 -11.08 -11.64
CA ALA A 47 0.56 -10.87 -10.67
C ALA A 47 -0.23 -9.56 -10.96
N PRO A 48 -1.58 -9.62 -10.96
CA PRO A 48 -2.44 -8.44 -11.08
C PRO A 48 -2.19 -7.37 -10.02
N ALA A 49 -1.81 -7.80 -8.81
CA ALA A 49 -1.44 -6.92 -7.72
C ALA A 49 -0.08 -7.32 -7.15
N SER A 50 0.74 -6.34 -6.81
CA SER A 50 2.02 -6.56 -6.12
C SER A 50 2.15 -5.64 -4.92
N CYS A 51 2.82 -6.11 -3.87
CA CYS A 51 3.16 -5.34 -2.68
C CYS A 51 4.62 -5.56 -2.32
N ASP A 52 5.43 -4.51 -2.40
CA ASP A 52 6.74 -4.51 -1.76
C ASP A 52 6.52 -4.18 -0.28
N TYR A 53 6.99 -5.04 0.63
CA TYR A 53 6.89 -4.81 2.07
C TYR A 53 8.28 -4.63 2.67
N ARG A 54 8.44 -3.59 3.49
CA ARG A 54 9.72 -3.28 4.14
C ARG A 54 9.54 -3.06 5.62
N ALA A 55 10.44 -3.60 6.44
CA ALA A 55 10.53 -3.26 7.85
C ALA A 55 11.00 -1.82 8.04
N VAL A 56 10.31 -1.05 8.88
CA VAL A 56 10.70 0.31 9.26
C VAL A 56 10.80 0.43 10.78
N HIS A 57 11.43 1.49 11.26
CA HIS A 57 11.65 1.73 12.69
C HIS A 57 10.84 2.95 13.15
N GLY A 58 10.20 2.86 14.31
CA GLY A 58 9.39 3.93 14.91
C GLY A 58 8.03 3.43 15.38
N ASP A 59 7.02 4.31 15.35
CA ASP A 59 5.63 3.99 15.73
C ASP A 59 4.91 3.07 14.71
N VAL A 60 5.56 2.79 13.58
CA VAL A 60 5.11 1.87 12.54
C VAL A 60 6.17 0.79 12.32
N ALA A 61 5.72 -0.41 11.97
CA ALA A 61 6.57 -1.59 11.81
C ALA A 61 6.79 -1.98 10.34
N ARG A 62 5.88 -1.58 9.44
CA ARG A 62 5.97 -1.90 8.00
C ARG A 62 5.61 -0.70 7.12
N SER A 63 6.34 -0.55 6.02
CA SER A 63 5.93 0.20 4.83
C SER A 63 5.47 -0.79 3.78
N LEU A 64 4.34 -0.50 3.13
CA LEU A 64 3.74 -1.30 2.08
C LEU A 64 3.55 -0.44 0.84
N ASP A 65 4.24 -0.78 -0.24
CA ASP A 65 4.13 -0.13 -1.55
C ASP A 65 3.36 -1.06 -2.49
N ILE A 66 2.10 -0.71 -2.77
CA ILE A 66 1.15 -1.57 -3.45
C ILE A 66 0.91 -1.06 -4.87
N CYS A 67 1.13 -1.90 -5.87
CA CYS A 67 0.93 -1.59 -7.27
C CYS A 67 -0.14 -2.51 -7.87
N LEU A 68 -1.05 -1.92 -8.64
CA LEU A 68 -2.01 -2.66 -9.47
C LEU A 68 -1.57 -2.61 -10.93
N ARG A 69 -1.55 -3.78 -11.58
CA ARG A 69 -1.23 -3.95 -12.99
C ARG A 69 -2.52 -3.85 -13.82
N GLY A 70 -2.51 -2.96 -14.81
CA GLY A 70 -3.61 -2.79 -15.76
C GLY A 70 -4.79 -1.96 -15.24
N GLU A 71 -5.83 -1.87 -16.07
CA GLU A 71 -7.10 -1.23 -15.73
C GLU A 71 -8.00 -2.24 -15.02
N MET A 72 -7.74 -2.50 -13.74
CA MET A 72 -8.81 -3.00 -12.87
C MET A 72 -9.95 -1.98 -12.87
N ALA A 73 -11.15 -2.39 -13.30
CA ALA A 73 -12.28 -1.48 -13.52
C ALA A 73 -12.73 -0.75 -12.23
N ASP A 74 -12.59 -1.39 -11.07
CA ASP A 74 -13.04 -0.88 -9.78
C ASP A 74 -11.88 -0.78 -8.77
N GLN A 75 -10.98 0.18 -8.99
CA GLN A 75 -9.90 0.45 -8.04
C GLN A 75 -10.43 1.22 -6.82
N PRO A 76 -10.19 0.76 -5.58
CA PRO A 76 -10.68 1.44 -4.39
C PRO A 76 -9.97 2.77 -4.16
N LEU A 77 -10.63 3.68 -3.45
CA LEU A 77 -9.95 4.85 -2.88
C LEU A 77 -8.91 4.41 -1.86
N GLU A 78 -7.86 5.22 -1.64
CA GLU A 78 -6.81 4.88 -0.66
C GLU A 78 -7.36 4.62 0.75
N SER A 79 -8.37 5.40 1.17
CA SER A 79 -9.04 5.23 2.46
C SER A 79 -9.85 3.93 2.54
N GLU A 80 -10.45 3.49 1.43
CA GLU A 80 -11.22 2.25 1.36
C GLU A 80 -10.27 1.05 1.41
N LEU A 81 -9.17 1.13 0.67
CA LEU A 81 -8.09 0.15 0.74
C LEU A 81 -7.51 0.05 2.15
N ALA A 82 -7.21 1.18 2.79
CA ALA A 82 -6.69 1.21 4.16
C ALA A 82 -7.66 0.57 5.16
N ALA A 83 -8.96 0.87 5.05
CA ALA A 83 -10.00 0.30 5.89
C ALA A 83 -10.15 -1.21 5.66
N GLY A 84 -10.18 -1.65 4.39
CA GLY A 84 -10.24 -3.05 4.01
C GLY A 84 -9.02 -3.84 4.50
N PHE A 85 -7.83 -3.29 4.28
CA PHE A 85 -6.58 -3.90 4.72
C PHE A 85 -6.53 -4.01 6.24
N THR A 86 -6.92 -2.96 6.98
CA THR A 86 -6.99 -2.99 8.46
C THR A 86 -7.85 -4.15 8.95
N LYS A 87 -9.01 -4.36 8.32
CA LYS A 87 -9.91 -5.46 8.66
C LYS A 87 -9.30 -6.83 8.35
N GLY A 88 -8.62 -6.97 7.21
CA GLY A 88 -8.01 -8.24 6.80
C GLY A 88 -6.75 -8.61 7.58
N ALA A 89 -5.89 -7.62 7.87
CA ALA A 89 -4.60 -7.82 8.50
C ALA A 89 -4.64 -7.73 10.03
N GLY A 90 -5.73 -7.22 10.62
CA GLY A 90 -5.86 -7.09 12.06
C GLY A 90 -4.91 -6.05 12.70
N THR A 91 -4.40 -5.10 11.90
CA THR A 91 -3.55 -4.01 12.35
C THR A 91 -4.06 -2.68 11.82
N ALA A 92 -3.92 -1.62 12.61
CA ALA A 92 -4.11 -0.27 12.12
C ALA A 92 -3.07 0.06 11.04
N VAL A 93 -3.49 0.83 10.04
CA VAL A 93 -2.62 1.39 9.01
C VAL A 93 -2.84 2.89 8.86
N LEU A 94 -1.77 3.59 8.48
CA LEU A 94 -1.79 4.97 8.03
C LEU A 94 -1.75 4.99 6.50
N PHE A 95 -2.39 6.00 5.90
CA PHE A 95 -2.35 6.27 4.48
C PHE A 95 -2.21 7.79 4.25
N PRO A 96 -1.78 8.24 3.06
CA PRO A 96 -1.62 9.65 2.78
C PRO A 96 -2.88 10.46 3.08
N ALA A 97 -2.71 11.59 3.77
CA ALA A 97 -3.80 12.55 3.91
C ALA A 97 -4.13 13.14 2.53
N ALA A 98 -5.40 13.46 2.31
CA ALA A 98 -5.82 14.17 1.11
C ALA A 98 -4.98 15.45 0.94
N SER A 99 -4.29 15.58 -0.19
CA SER A 99 -3.46 16.75 -0.43
C SER A 99 -4.34 18.00 -0.47
N LEU A 100 -4.13 18.91 0.49
CA LEU A 100 -4.72 20.24 0.38
C LEU A 100 -3.94 21.03 -0.66
N PRO A 101 -4.60 21.79 -1.56
CA PRO A 101 -3.89 22.64 -2.50
C PRO A 101 -2.99 23.60 -1.72
N ARG A 102 -1.68 23.56 -2.00
CA ARG A 102 -0.70 24.44 -1.35
C ARG A 102 -1.11 25.88 -1.65
N LYS A 103 -1.55 26.64 -0.63
CA LYS A 103 -1.64 28.09 -0.75
C LYS A 103 -0.20 28.60 -0.85
N GLN A 104 0.20 29.01 -2.04
CA GLN A 104 1.48 29.67 -2.27
C GLN A 104 1.43 30.99 -1.47
N SER A 105 2.11 31.06 -0.33
CA SER A 105 2.28 32.35 0.35
C SER A 105 3.16 33.22 -0.55
N ARG A 106 2.55 34.14 -1.30
CA ARG A 106 3.27 35.29 -1.86
C ARG A 106 3.80 36.07 -0.67
N VAL A 107 5.10 35.96 -0.42
CA VAL A 107 5.80 36.90 0.45
C VAL A 107 5.66 38.27 -0.21
N PRO A 108 5.07 39.28 0.45
CA PRO A 108 5.09 40.63 -0.08
C PRO A 108 6.52 41.14 0.04
N THR A 109 7.19 41.30 -1.10
CA THR A 109 8.39 42.13 -1.20
C THR A 109 7.96 43.57 -0.93
N GLY A 110 8.16 44.03 0.32
CA GLY A 110 8.07 45.44 0.66
C GLY A 110 9.16 46.22 -0.08
N SER A 111 8.76 47.36 -0.66
CA SER A 111 9.65 48.41 -1.17
C SER A 111 9.74 49.55 -0.16
#